data_AF-A0A3D3B0N6-F1
#
_entry.id   AF-A0A3D3B0N6-F1
#
_cell.length_a   1.000
_cell.length_b   1.000
_cell.length_c   1.000
_cell.angle_alpha   90.00
_cell.angle_beta   90.00
_cell.angle_gamma   90.00
#
_symmetry.space_group_name_H-M   'P 1'
#
loop_
_entity.id
_entity.type
_entity.pdbx_description
1 polymer ?
#
loop_
_entity_poly.entity_id
_entity_poly.type
_entity_poly.pdbx_seq_one_letter_code
_entity_poly.pdbx_strand_id
1 'polypeptide(L)' 'MDETVELAPLCFVLMPFGRKMDAAGRVTNFDSVYEKIIAPAVAKAGLEPIRADEEKIGGTIHKPMFERL' A
#
# COMPACT_ATOMS: atom_id res chain seq x y z
N MET A 1 13.47 -7.43 -30.78
CA MET A 1 13.87 -7.67 -29.39
C MET A 1 12.61 -7.44 -28.59
N ASP A 2 11.92 -8.53 -28.25
CA ASP A 2 10.65 -8.49 -27.52
C ASP A 2 11.02 -8.41 -26.03
N GLU A 3 11.00 -7.21 -25.46
CA GLU A 3 11.16 -7.03 -24.02
C GLU A 3 9.84 -7.44 -23.37
N THR A 4 9.74 -8.70 -22.97
CA THR A 4 8.70 -9.16 -22.05
C THR A 4 8.91 -8.44 -20.72
N VAL A 5 8.13 -7.40 -20.47
CA VAL A 5 8.09 -6.72 -19.15
C VAL A 5 7.57 -7.74 -18.15
N GLU A 6 8.45 -8.32 -17.33
CA GLU A 6 8.02 -9.09 -16.17
C GLU A 6 7.27 -8.14 -15.22
N LEU A 7 5.96 -8.39 -15.05
CA LEU A 7 5.15 -7.66 -14.09
C LEU A 7 5.65 -8.01 -12.69
N ALA A 8 6.19 -7.03 -11.97
CA ALA A 8 6.63 -7.21 -10.59
C ALA A 8 5.45 -7.74 -9.73
N PRO A 9 5.67 -8.73 -8.84
CA PRO A 9 4.62 -9.21 -7.96
C PRO A 9 4.09 -8.08 -7.08
N LEU A 10 2.77 -8.04 -6.88
CA LEU A 10 2.12 -7.03 -6.06
C LEU A 10 2.38 -7.27 -4.57
N CYS A 11 2.67 -6.19 -3.85
CA CYS A 11 2.73 -6.14 -2.39
C CYS A 11 1.57 -5.29 -1.87
N PHE A 12 0.57 -5.96 -1.30
CA PHE A 12 -0.59 -5.30 -0.70
C PHE A 12 -0.26 -4.77 0.70
N VAL A 13 -0.38 -3.47 0.90
CA VAL A 13 -0.03 -2.78 2.14
C VAL A 13 -1.30 -2.40 2.90
N LEU A 14 -1.51 -3.07 4.03
CA LEU A 14 -2.57 -2.73 4.99
C LEU A 14 -1.99 -1.87 6.12
N MET A 15 -2.31 -0.58 6.12
CA MET A 15 -1.84 0.39 7.11
C MET A 15 -2.88 1.50 7.33
N PRO A 16 -2.78 2.29 8.42
CA PRO A 16 -3.56 3.51 8.54
C PRO A 16 -3.20 4.51 7.42
N PHE A 17 -4.15 5.35 7.01
CA PHE A 17 -3.96 6.42 6.02
C PHE A 17 -4.27 7.80 6.63
N GLY A 18 -3.77 8.86 6.00
CA GLY A 18 -3.99 10.23 6.44
C GLY A 18 -3.23 10.60 7.71
N ARG A 19 -3.62 11.72 8.31
CA ARG A 19 -3.12 12.15 9.63
C ARG A 19 -3.99 11.57 10.73
N LYS A 20 -3.37 10.91 11.71
CA LYS A 20 -4.08 10.40 12.89
C LYS A 20 -3.39 10.85 14.16
N MET A 21 -4.20 11.19 15.15
CA MET A 21 -3.76 11.55 16.49
C MET A 21 -3.83 10.33 17.40
N ASP A 22 -2.80 10.09 18.19
CA ASP A 22 -2.81 9.04 19.20
C ASP A 22 -3.40 9.53 20.54
N ALA A 23 -3.50 8.63 21.51
CA ALA A 23 -4.04 8.92 22.84
C ALA A 23 -3.20 9.95 23.63
N ALA A 24 -1.94 10.16 23.25
CA ALA A 24 -1.04 11.14 23.86
C ALA A 24 -1.07 12.50 23.13
N GLY A 25 -1.96 12.67 22.13
CA GLY A 25 -2.10 13.89 21.35
C GLY A 25 -1.04 14.05 20.25
N ARG A 26 -0.23 13.04 19.96
CA ARG A 26 0.78 13.08 18.90
C ARG A 26 0.12 12.80 17.57
N VAL A 27 0.43 13.63 16.56
CA VAL A 27 -0.10 13.47 15.20
C VAL A 27 0.94 12.77 14.32
N THR A 28 0.56 11.64 13.75
CA THR A 28 1.34 10.91 12.75
C THR A 28 0.72 11.11 11.37
N ASN A 29 1.53 11.53 10.39
CA ASN A 29 1.13 11.56 8.99
C ASN A 29 1.48 10.22 8.33
N PHE A 30 0.49 9.32 8.22
CA PHE A 30 0.70 7.99 7.66
C PHE A 30 0.88 7.99 6.13
N ASP A 31 0.43 9.04 5.43
CA ASP A 31 0.72 9.17 4.00
C ASP A 31 2.21 9.37 3.76
N SER A 32 2.86 10.21 4.58
CA SER A 32 4.31 10.36 4.53
C SER A 32 5.07 9.09 4.91
N VAL A 33 4.54 8.26 5.82
CA VAL A 33 5.14 6.95 6.14
C VAL A 33 5.06 6.02 4.93
N TYR A 34 3.93 5.99 4.25
CA TYR A 34 3.78 5.18 3.04
C TYR A 34 4.70 5.66 1.91
N GLU A 35 4.61 6.93 1.54
CA GLU A 35 5.32 7.52 0.39
C GLU A 35 6.85 7.50 0.56
N LYS A 36 7.35 7.72 1.79
CA LYS A 36 8.78 7.92 2.04
C LYS A 36 9.51 6.69 2.55
N ILE A 37 8.78 5.70 3.08
CA ILE A 37 9.39 4.55 3.74
C ILE A 37 8.89 3.26 3.10
N ILE A 38 7.58 3.01 3.13
CA ILE A 38 7.03 1.70 2.76
C ILE A 38 7.11 1.49 1.24
N ALA A 39 6.54 2.38 0.43
CA ALA A 39 6.55 2.22 -1.03
C ALA A 39 7.98 2.14 -1.60
N PRO A 40 8.95 2.99 -1.18
CA PRO A 40 10.34 2.84 -1.62
C PRO A 40 11.01 1.53 -1.17
N ALA A 41 10.69 1.01 0.01
CA ALA A 41 11.25 -0.26 0.50
C ALA A 41 10.70 -1.45 -0.30
N VAL A 42 9.40 -1.44 -0.60
CA VAL A 42 8.73 -2.45 -1.42
C VAL A 42 9.31 -2.46 -2.85
N ALA A 43 9.44 -1.28 -3.46
CA ALA A 43 10.04 -1.16 -4.79
C ALA A 43 11.50 -1.65 -4.84
N LYS A 44 12.30 -1.36 -3.80
CA LYS A 44 13.67 -1.88 -3.67
C LYS A 44 13.74 -3.40 -3.50
N ALA A 45 12.65 -4.03 -3.06
CA ALA A 45 12.51 -5.48 -2.98
C ALA A 45 12.06 -6.12 -4.31
N GLY A 46 11.88 -5.33 -5.38
CA GLY A 46 11.42 -5.82 -6.67
C GLY A 46 9.91 -6.12 -6.74
N LEU A 47 9.12 -5.46 -5.89
CA LEU A 47 7.67 -5.63 -5.81
C LEU A 47 6.96 -4.31 -6.14
N GLU A 48 5.73 -4.40 -6.63
CA GLU A 48 4.87 -3.24 -6.87
C GLU A 48 4.00 -2.96 -5.63
N PRO A 49 4.16 -1.82 -4.94
CA PRO A 49 3.35 -1.50 -3.77
C PRO A 49 1.92 -1.09 -4.17
N ILE A 50 0.92 -1.62 -3.47
CA ILE A 50 -0.47 -1.13 -3.56
C ILE A 50 -1.03 -0.95 -2.15
N ARG A 51 -1.42 0.27 -1.78
CA ARG A 51 -2.07 0.54 -0.49
C ARG A 51 -3.56 0.27 -0.58
N ALA A 52 -4.14 -0.25 0.50
CA ALA A 52 -5.55 -0.65 0.56
C ALA A 52 -6.55 0.47 0.16
N ASP A 53 -6.24 1.75 0.42
CA ASP A 53 -7.08 2.90 0.05
C ASP A 53 -6.86 3.41 -1.38
N GLU A 54 -5.80 2.97 -2.06
CA GLU A 54 -5.50 3.31 -3.45
C GLU A 54 -6.15 2.33 -4.44
N GLU A 55 -6.58 1.15 -3.97
CA GLU A 55 -7.26 0.12 -4.78
C GLU A 55 -8.69 0.59 -5.15
N LYS A 56 -8.81 1.36 -6.24
CA LYS A 56 -10.08 1.93 -6.74
C LYS A 56 -10.89 1.01 -7.65
N ILE A 57 -10.51 -0.26 -7.79
CA ILE A 57 -11.15 -1.19 -8.73
C ILE A 57 -12.27 -1.99 -8.03
N GLY A 58 -13.50 -1.45 -8.09
CA GLY A 58 -14.74 -2.23 -8.23
C GLY A 58 -15.42 -2.83 -6.98
N GLY A 59 -16.34 -2.07 -6.36
CA GLY A 59 -17.39 -2.63 -5.50
C GLY A 59 -16.95 -3.09 -4.11
N THR A 60 -17.87 -3.70 -3.36
CA THR A 60 -17.81 -4.03 -1.91
C THR A 60 -16.44 -4.58 -1.47
N ILE A 61 -15.59 -3.67 -0.97
CA ILE A 61 -14.16 -3.81 -0.67
C ILE A 61 -13.86 -4.93 0.35
N HIS A 62 -14.87 -5.44 1.05
CA HIS A 62 -14.68 -6.46 2.07
C HIS A 62 -14.24 -7.82 1.52
N LYS A 63 -14.68 -8.28 0.34
CA LYS A 63 -14.35 -9.65 -0.13
C LYS A 63 -12.89 -9.84 -0.57
N PRO A 64 -12.33 -9.01 -1.48
CA PRO A 64 -10.95 -9.20 -1.96
C PRO A 64 -9.91 -8.97 -0.86
N MET A 65 -10.21 -8.10 0.11
CA MET A 65 -9.31 -7.82 1.24
C MET A 65 -9.23 -8.99 2.23
N PHE A 66 -10.32 -9.75 2.41
CA PHE A 66 -10.33 -10.97 3.23
C PHE A 66 -9.73 -12.19 2.52
N GLU A 67 -9.81 -12.28 1.18
CA GLU A 67 -9.23 -13.38 0.40
C GLU A 67 -7.70 -13.34 0.29
N ARG A 68 -7.07 -12.23 0.70
CA ARG A 68 -5.60 -12.05 0.72
C ARG A 68 -4.96 -12.24 2.11
N LEU A 69 -5.74 -12.64 3.12
CA LEU A 69 -5.27 -13.06 4.46
C LEU A 69 -5.15 -14.59 4.53
#